data_AF-A0A8C5WYV8-F1
#
_entry.id   AF-A0A8C5WYV8-F1
#
_cell.length_a   1.000
_cell.length_b   1.000
_cell.length_c   1.000
_cell.angle_alpha   90.00
_cell.angle_beta   90.00
_cell.angle_gamma   90.00
#
_symmetry.space_group_name_H-M   'P 1'
#
loop_
_entity.id
_entity.type
_entity.pdbx_description
1 polymer ?
#
loop_
_entity_poly.entity_id
_entity_poly.type
_entity_poly.pdbx_seq_one_letter_code
_entity_poly.pdbx_strand_id
1 'polypeptide(L)'
;MFFPLLSFSLIGLPSEEDWPLDVSLPRCAFAARSPQPVENFVPEIEVLGAQLLLEMLTFNPLKRISAFQALHHQYFQDKNAGEG
;
A
#
# COMPACT_ATOMS: atom_id res chain seq x y z
N MET A 1 -6.31 12.02 -14.02
CA MET A 1 -5.20 11.08 -13.79
C MET A 1 -4.28 11.68 -12.71
N PHE A 2 -4.60 11.50 -11.43
CA PHE A 2 -3.94 12.18 -10.31
C PHE A 2 -3.79 11.28 -9.06
N PHE A 3 -3.71 9.95 -9.27
CA PHE A 3 -3.53 8.98 -8.18
C PHE A 3 -2.09 8.75 -7.65
N PRO A 4 -0.97 9.08 -8.34
CA PRO A 4 0.36 8.67 -7.85
C PRO A 4 0.91 9.50 -6.67
N LEU A 5 0.41 10.72 -6.44
CA LEU A 5 0.99 11.60 -5.41
C LEU A 5 0.58 11.22 -3.98
N LEU A 6 -0.64 10.69 -3.80
CA LEU A 6 -1.12 10.25 -2.49
C LEU A 6 -0.44 8.94 -2.07
N SER A 7 -0.24 8.01 -3.01
CA SER A 7 0.44 6.74 -2.74
C SER A 7 1.88 6.93 -2.29
N PHE A 8 2.67 7.76 -2.98
CA PHE A 8 4.09 7.98 -2.63
C PHE A 8 4.30 8.71 -1.31
N SER A 9 3.29 9.40 -0.79
CA SER A 9 3.36 10.02 0.55
C SER A 9 3.20 8.99 1.67
N LEU A 10 2.54 7.87 1.39
CA LEU A 10 2.27 6.81 2.37
C LEU A 10 3.30 5.68 2.28
N ILE A 11 3.47 5.07 1.09
CA ILE A 11 4.38 3.93 0.89
C ILE A 11 5.82 4.35 0.54
N GLY A 12 6.06 5.65 0.33
CA GLY A 12 7.33 6.18 -0.16
C GLY A 12 7.52 6.04 -1.67
N LEU A 13 8.67 6.50 -2.16
CA LEU A 13 9.04 6.36 -3.57
C LEU A 13 9.59 4.94 -3.80
N PRO A 14 9.00 4.13 -4.71
CA PRO A 14 9.47 2.78 -4.98
C PRO A 14 10.93 2.78 -5.47
N SER A 15 11.61 1.65 -5.25
CA SER A 15 12.96 1.41 -5.74
C SER A 15 12.99 1.39 -7.28
N GLU A 16 14.18 1.58 -7.86
CA GLU A 16 14.34 1.60 -9.32
C GLU A 16 13.95 0.26 -9.97
N GLU A 17 14.16 -0.85 -9.26
CA GLU A 17 13.74 -2.20 -9.67
C GLU A 17 12.22 -2.38 -9.75
N ASP A 18 11.45 -1.68 -8.91
CA ASP A 18 9.99 -1.74 -8.89
C ASP A 18 9.38 -0.65 -9.78
N TRP A 19 10.21 0.22 -10.38
CA TRP A 19 9.77 1.24 -11.31
C TRP A 19 9.59 0.64 -12.72
N PRO A 20 8.41 0.76 -13.35
CA PRO A 20 8.22 0.27 -14.71
C PRO A 20 9.14 1.00 -15.69
N LEU A 21 9.74 0.26 -16.62
CA LEU A 21 10.58 0.83 -17.68
C LEU A 21 9.75 1.56 -18.75
N ASP A 22 8.47 1.20 -18.88
CA ASP A 22 7.56 1.68 -19.93
C ASP A 22 6.61 2.78 -19.44
N VAL A 23 7.14 3.79 -18.75
CA VAL A 23 6.34 4.96 -18.30
C VAL A 23 6.91 6.26 -18.83
N SER A 24 6.01 7.17 -19.20
CA SER A 24 6.38 8.50 -19.68
C SER A 24 6.94 9.41 -18.59
N LEU A 25 6.76 9.06 -17.31
CA LEU A 25 7.26 9.82 -16.16
C LEU A 25 8.41 9.07 -15.48
N PRO A 26 9.64 9.62 -15.48
CA PRO A 26 10.77 8.98 -14.82
C PRO A 26 10.66 9.10 -13.30
N ARG A 27 11.24 8.14 -12.57
CA ARG A 27 11.31 8.15 -11.10
C ARG A 27 11.86 9.46 -10.53
N CYS A 28 12.84 10.06 -11.20
CA CYS A 28 13.46 11.33 -10.80
C CYS A 28 12.52 12.55 -10.87
N ALA A 29 11.36 12.44 -11.54
CA ALA A 29 10.34 13.48 -11.50
C ALA A 29 9.65 13.59 -10.12
N PHE A 30 9.88 12.61 -9.23
CA PHE A 30 9.30 12.57 -7.90
C PHE A 30 10.39 12.77 -6.83
N ALA A 31 10.06 13.58 -5.82
CA ALA A 31 10.94 13.74 -4.67
C ALA A 31 11.06 12.41 -3.90
N ALA A 32 12.28 12.04 -3.51
CA ALA A 32 12.51 10.88 -2.66
C ALA A 32 11.80 11.12 -1.31
N ARG A 33 10.80 10.29 -1.01
CA ARG A 33 10.08 10.28 0.26
C ARG A 33 10.22 8.92 0.90
N SER A 34 10.51 8.92 2.19
CA SER A 34 10.52 7.71 3.01
C SER A 34 9.09 7.27 3.30
N PRO A 35 8.82 5.95 3.39
CA PRO A 35 7.54 5.45 3.86
C PRO A 35 7.20 6.08 5.21
N GLN A 36 5.94 6.44 5.40
CA GLN A 36 5.44 6.99 6.65
C GLN A 36 4.51 5.95 7.30
N PRO A 37 4.42 5.92 8.65
CA PRO A 37 3.45 5.09 9.33
C PRO A 37 2.04 5.42 8.83
N VAL A 38 1.24 4.39 8.59
CA VAL A 38 -0.14 4.53 8.10
C VAL A 38 -1.00 5.30 9.11
N GLU A 39 -0.67 5.15 10.40
CA GLU A 39 -1.30 5.80 11.55
C GLU A 39 -1.24 7.33 11.45
N ASN A 40 -0.25 7.89 10.75
CA ASN A 40 -0.16 9.34 10.52
C ASN A 40 -1.25 9.85 9.57
N PHE A 41 -1.79 8.98 8.72
CA PHE A 41 -2.83 9.33 7.74
C PHE A 41 -4.20 8.81 8.16
N VAL A 42 -4.23 7.67 8.86
CA VAL A 42 -5.45 7.03 9.36
C VAL A 42 -5.23 6.67 10.83
N PRO A 43 -5.44 7.62 11.77
CA PRO A 43 -5.13 7.42 13.19
C PRO A 43 -5.94 6.30 13.86
N GLU A 44 -7.14 6.02 13.34
CA GLU A 44 -8.07 5.02 13.88
C GLU A 44 -7.85 3.62 13.29
N ILE A 45 -6.83 3.44 12.44
CA ILE A 45 -6.58 2.15 11.81
C ILE A 45 -5.98 1.15 12.81
N GLU A 46 -6.51 -0.07 12.78
CA GLU A 46 -5.92 -1.19 13.52
C GLU A 46 -4.63 -1.67 12.85
N VAL A 47 -3.71 -2.26 13.62
CA VAL A 47 -2.42 -2.76 13.12
C VAL A 47 -2.59 -3.74 11.95
N LEU A 48 -3.54 -4.67 12.05
CA LEU A 48 -3.84 -5.63 10.97
C LEU A 48 -4.44 -4.94 9.73
N GLY A 49 -5.22 -3.88 9.94
CA GLY A 49 -5.78 -3.08 8.84
C GLY A 49 -4.71 -2.26 8.13
N ALA A 50 -3.75 -1.71 8.89
CA ALA A 50 -2.60 -1.00 8.33
C ALA A 50 -1.73 -1.93 7.47
N GLN A 51 -1.46 -3.15 7.94
CA GLN A 51 -0.72 -4.15 7.16
C GLN A 51 -1.42 -4.48 5.85
N LEU A 52 -2.71 -4.81 5.88
CA LEU A 52 -3.49 -5.08 4.67
C LEU A 52 -3.50 -3.88 3.72
N LEU A 53 -3.65 -2.66 4.25
CA LEU A 53 -3.65 -1.44 3.45
C LEU A 53 -2.30 -1.23 2.75
N LEU A 54 -1.18 -1.49 3.43
CA LEU A 54 0.15 -1.41 2.83
C LEU A 54 0.32 -2.46 1.71
N GLU A 55 -0.15 -3.69 1.93
CA GLU A 55 -0.13 -4.74 0.91
C GLU A 55 -0.96 -4.37 -0.33
N MET A 56 -2.14 -3.76 -0.14
CA MET A 56 -3.00 -3.26 -1.22
C MET A 56 -2.39 -2.07 -1.96
N LEU A 57 -1.67 -1.20 -1.25
CA LEU A 57 -1.01 -0.02 -1.82
C LEU A 57 0.38 -0.32 -2.40
N THR A 58 0.79 -1.59 -2.47
CA THR A 58 2.04 -1.98 -3.10
C THR A 58 2.10 -1.49 -4.55
N PHE A 59 3.17 -0.75 -4.87
CA PHE A 59 3.33 -0.12 -6.18
C PHE A 59 3.45 -1.15 -7.29
N ASN A 60 4.31 -2.15 -7.10
CA ASN A 60 4.52 -3.23 -8.07
C ASN A 60 3.27 -4.13 -8.12
N PRO A 61 2.55 -4.17 -9.26
CA PRO A 61 1.31 -4.96 -9.37
C PRO A 61 1.54 -6.47 -9.22
N LEU A 62 2.75 -6.97 -9.49
CA LEU A 62 3.10 -8.38 -9.31
C LEU A 62 3.31 -8.76 -7.84
N LYS A 63 3.68 -7.78 -6.99
CA LYS A 63 3.83 -7.95 -5.54
C LYS A 63 2.58 -7.58 -4.76
N ARG A 64 1.61 -6.90 -5.41
CA ARG A 64 0.38 -6.44 -4.78
C ARG A 64 -0.52 -7.62 -4.44
N ILE A 65 -1.10 -7.58 -3.24
CA ILE A 65 -2.05 -8.60 -2.80
C ILE A 65 -3.26 -8.69 -3.74
N SER A 66 -3.65 -9.91 -4.09
CA SER A 66 -4.87 -10.15 -4.86
C SER A 66 -6.12 -9.98 -3.98
N ALA A 67 -7.28 -9.69 -4.59
CA ALA A 67 -8.54 -9.62 -3.84
C ALA A 67 -8.84 -10.91 -3.06
N PHE A 68 -8.50 -12.07 -3.63
CA PHE A 68 -8.65 -13.37 -2.97
C PHE A 68 -7.79 -13.48 -1.72
N GLN A 69 -6.49 -13.15 -1.81
CA GLN A 69 -5.59 -13.17 -0.66
C GLN A 69 -5.99 -12.12 0.39
N ALA A 70 -6.45 -10.95 -0.03
CA ALA A 70 -6.90 -9.88 0.85
C ALA A 70 -8.08 -10.33 1.72
N LEU A 71 -9.06 -11.03 1.13
CA LEU A 71 -10.19 -11.60 1.88
C LEU A 71 -9.76 -12.67 2.89
N HIS A 72 -8.67 -13.39 2.61
CA HIS A 72 -8.07 -14.37 3.50
C HIS A 72 -7.10 -13.76 4.52
N HIS A 73 -6.89 -12.44 4.53
CA HIS A 73 -5.98 -11.77 5.45
C HIS A 73 -6.50 -11.82 6.90
N GLN A 74 -5.58 -11.87 7.88
CA GLN A 74 -5.91 -11.98 9.31
C GLN A 74 -6.85 -10.86 9.80
N TYR A 75 -6.77 -9.67 9.18
CA TYR A 75 -7.69 -8.55 9.42
C TYR A 75 -9.17 -8.95 9.30
N PHE A 76 -9.53 -9.77 8.30
CA PHE A 76 -10.90 -10.25 8.13
C PHE A 76 -11.19 -11.55 8.88
N GLN A 77 -10.15 -12.29 9.29
CA GLN A 77 -10.32 -13.50 10.11
C GLN A 77 -10.61 -13.16 11.57
N ASP A 78 -9.99 -12.11 12.11
CA ASP A 78 -10.20 -11.65 13.49
C ASP A 78 -11.65 -11.17 13.72
N LYS A 79 -12.23 -10.51 12.72
CA LYS A 79 -13.65 -10.06 12.76
C LYS A 79 -14.68 -11.19 12.70
N ASN A 80 -14.30 -12.38 12.23
CA ASN A 80 -15.20 -13.54 12.23
C ASN A 80 -15.19 -14.31 13.56
N ALA A 81 -14.32 -13.96 14.52
CA ALA A 81 -14.25 -14.63 15.82
C ALA A 81 -15.19 -14.01 16.89
N GLY A 82 -15.91 -12.94 16.55
CA GLY A 82 -16.77 -12.18 17.48
C GLY A 82 -18.28 -12.29 17.25
N GLU A 83 -18.73 -13.03 16.23
CA GLU A 83 -20.17 -13.27 16.00
C GLU A 83 -20.51 -14.73 16.32
N GLY A 84 -20.79 -14.99 17.60
CA GLY A 84 -21.33 -16.24 18.15
C GLY A 84 -22.16 -15.98 19.39
#